data_AF-A0A0D6R4T5-F1
#
_entry.id   AF-A0A0D6R4T5-F1
#
_cell.length_a   1.000
_cell.length_b   1.000
_cell.length_c   1.000
_cell.angle_alpha   90.00
_cell.angle_beta   90.00
_cell.angle_gamma   90.00
#
_symmetry.space_group_name_H-M   'P 1'
#
loop_
_entity.id
_entity.type
_entity.pdbx_description
1 polymer ?
#
loop_
_entity_poly.entity_id
_entity_poly.type
_entity_poly.pdbx_seq_one_letter_code
_entity_poly.pdbx_strand_id
1 'polypeptide(L)'
;MAEKGIDSSAEPINEQVVANQWSVLRSELNQYYSKITELEMELSEHSLVIGAIQPLDPARKCYRMIGGVLVERTIAEVLPAVQRNKEGLQEVISRLTEALQKKKKEIADYEAKYKIRIRKGDDEIQKEGERKEGSAQGVLVGPA
;
A
#
# COMPACT_ATOMS: atom_id res chain seq x y z
N MET A 1 -21.63 -0.48 -52.65
CA MET A 1 -20.54 0.39 -52.14
C MET A 1 -21.13 1.79 -52.02
N ALA A 2 -21.18 2.49 -50.89
CA ALA A 2 -20.49 2.36 -49.62
C ALA A 2 -21.37 2.91 -48.48
N GLU A 3 -21.00 2.50 -47.27
CA GLU A 3 -21.66 2.68 -45.98
C GLU A 3 -21.72 4.14 -45.49
N LYS A 4 -22.79 4.45 -44.76
CA LYS A 4 -22.92 5.54 -43.78
C LYS A 4 -23.93 5.03 -42.75
N GLY A 5 -23.69 4.98 -41.45
CA GLY A 5 -22.56 5.35 -40.61
C GLY A 5 -23.06 4.99 -39.21
N ILE A 6 -22.34 4.11 -38.52
CA ILE A 6 -22.64 3.75 -37.14
C ILE A 6 -21.73 4.59 -36.24
N ASP A 7 -22.34 5.06 -35.16
CA ASP A 7 -21.75 5.55 -33.91
C ASP A 7 -21.61 7.07 -33.73
N SER A 8 -22.62 7.64 -33.07
CA SER A 8 -22.42 8.80 -32.21
C SER A 8 -23.46 8.79 -31.09
N SER A 9 -23.34 7.83 -30.17
CA SER A 9 -24.08 7.81 -28.90
C SER A 9 -23.17 8.17 -27.72
N ALA A 10 -22.29 9.16 -27.90
CA ALA A 10 -21.60 9.80 -26.78
C ALA A 10 -22.38 11.08 -26.43
N GLU A 11 -23.23 10.99 -25.41
CA GLU A 11 -23.87 12.16 -24.81
C GLU A 11 -22.79 13.20 -24.42
N PRO A 12 -23.06 14.51 -24.52
CA PRO A 12 -22.11 15.54 -24.12
C PRO A 12 -22.00 15.56 -22.59
N ILE A 13 -21.22 14.61 -22.05
CA ILE A 13 -20.85 14.59 -20.64
C ILE A 13 -19.97 15.81 -20.40
N ASN A 14 -20.39 16.68 -19.48
CA ASN A 14 -19.69 17.90 -19.10
C ASN A 14 -18.22 17.58 -18.78
N GLU A 15 -17.28 18.22 -19.50
CA GLU A 15 -15.84 18.02 -19.35
C GLU A 15 -15.37 18.22 -17.90
N GLN A 16 -16.03 19.12 -17.16
CA GLN A 16 -15.75 19.34 -15.73
C GLN A 16 -16.08 18.13 -14.87
N VAL A 17 -17.18 17.43 -15.17
CA VAL A 17 -17.58 16.20 -14.46
C VAL A 17 -16.58 15.10 -14.73
N VAL A 18 -16.10 14.99 -15.98
CA VAL A 18 -15.08 14.01 -16.35
C VAL A 18 -13.77 14.24 -15.59
N ALA A 19 -13.31 15.50 -15.53
CA ALA A 19 -12.10 15.89 -14.83
C ALA A 19 -12.20 15.67 -13.31
N ASN A 20 -13.34 16.00 -12.71
CA ASN A 20 -13.59 15.78 -11.28
C ASN A 20 -13.55 14.28 -10.93
N GLN A 21 -14.22 13.44 -11.72
CA GLN A 21 -14.22 12.00 -11.48
C GLN A 21 -12.82 11.39 -11.65
N TRP A 22 -12.05 11.84 -12.64
CA TRP A 22 -10.67 11.40 -12.81
C TRP A 22 -9.79 11.79 -11.61
N SER A 23 -9.96 13.01 -11.08
CA SER A 23 -9.28 13.46 -9.86
C SER A 23 -9.62 12.59 -8.65
N VAL A 24 -10.89 12.22 -8.49
CA VAL A 24 -11.34 11.29 -7.43
C VAL A 24 -10.68 9.92 -7.59
N LEU A 25 -10.69 9.32 -8.78
CA LEU A 25 -10.08 8.02 -9.03
C LEU A 25 -8.57 8.03 -8.72
N ARG A 26 -7.87 9.11 -9.08
CA ARG A 26 -6.44 9.28 -8.78
C ARG A 26 -6.18 9.44 -7.27
N SER A 27 -7.04 10.17 -6.57
CA SER A 27 -6.99 10.30 -5.11
C SER A 27 -7.17 8.94 -4.42
N GLU A 28 -8.15 8.14 -4.85
CA GLU A 28 -8.36 6.77 -4.35
C GLU A 28 -7.13 5.90 -4.60
N LEU A 29 -6.54 5.96 -5.80
CA LEU A 29 -5.32 5.21 -6.12
C LEU A 29 -4.16 5.56 -5.17
N ASN A 30 -3.96 6.86 -4.90
CA ASN A 30 -2.95 7.33 -3.96
C ASN A 30 -3.22 6.85 -2.52
N GLN A 31 -4.50 6.78 -2.10
CA GLN A 31 -4.86 6.23 -0.80
C GLN A 31 -4.48 4.75 -0.67
N TYR A 32 -4.68 3.95 -1.72
CA TYR A 32 -4.22 2.55 -1.73
C TYR A 32 -2.70 2.45 -1.59
N TYR A 33 -1.94 3.25 -2.31
CA TYR A 33 -0.47 3.26 -2.18
C TYR A 33 -0.04 3.60 -0.76
N SER A 34 -0.53 4.70 -0.21
CA SER A 34 -0.20 5.12 1.16
C SER A 34 -0.52 4.02 2.16
N LYS A 35 -1.68 3.36 2.04
CA LYS A 35 -2.07 2.31 2.97
C LYS A 35 -1.27 1.03 2.82
N ILE A 36 -0.91 0.63 1.60
CA ILE A 36 -0.05 -0.52 1.36
C ILE A 36 1.32 -0.28 1.98
N THR A 37 1.95 0.87 1.72
CA THR A 37 3.27 1.20 2.28
C THR A 37 3.26 1.25 3.80
N GLU A 38 2.20 1.79 4.42
CA GLU A 38 2.03 1.77 5.88
C GLU A 38 2.03 0.33 6.44
N LEU A 39 1.24 -0.56 5.84
CA LEU A 39 1.13 -1.95 6.29
C LEU A 39 2.39 -2.77 6.00
N GLU A 40 3.10 -2.48 4.91
CA GLU A 40 4.40 -3.10 4.60
C GLU A 40 5.46 -2.76 5.65
N MET A 41 5.47 -1.50 6.14
CA MET A 41 6.33 -1.12 7.26
C MET A 41 5.96 -1.91 8.52
N GLU A 42 4.68 -1.98 8.90
CA GLU A 42 4.24 -2.77 10.07
C GLU A 42 4.62 -4.26 9.93
N LEU A 43 4.47 -4.85 8.75
CA LEU A 43 4.86 -6.23 8.46
C LEU A 43 6.37 -6.45 8.65
N SER A 44 7.19 -5.48 8.22
CA SER A 44 8.64 -5.52 8.39
C SER A 44 9.03 -5.47 9.87
N GLU A 45 8.36 -4.63 10.66
CA GLU A 45 8.56 -4.54 12.12
C GLU A 45 8.22 -5.85 12.82
N HIS A 46 7.07 -6.47 12.49
CA HIS A 46 6.70 -7.77 13.04
C HIS A 46 7.73 -8.85 12.68
N SER A 47 8.25 -8.84 11.45
CA SER A 47 9.28 -9.77 11.01
C SER A 47 10.59 -9.61 11.79
N LEU A 48 10.98 -8.37 12.07
CA LEU A 48 12.15 -8.06 12.91
C LEU A 48 11.96 -8.55 14.34
N VAL A 49 10.78 -8.31 14.93
CA VAL A 49 10.45 -8.79 16.29
C VAL A 49 10.52 -10.32 16.36
N ILE A 50 9.91 -11.03 15.40
CA ILE A 50 9.96 -12.50 15.33
C ILE A 50 11.41 -12.97 15.23
N GLY A 51 12.21 -12.40 14.32
CA GLY A 51 13.63 -12.77 14.17
C GLY A 51 14.47 -12.54 15.44
N ALA A 52 14.14 -11.51 16.23
CA ALA A 52 14.84 -11.21 17.47
C ALA A 52 14.47 -12.15 18.64
N ILE A 53 13.20 -12.57 18.75
CA ILE A 53 12.72 -13.33 19.91
C ILE A 53 12.64 -14.85 19.67
N GLN A 54 12.53 -15.30 18.43
CA GLN A 54 12.47 -16.72 18.06
C GLN A 54 13.67 -17.55 18.54
N PRO A 55 14.93 -17.08 18.51
CA PRO A 55 16.07 -17.88 18.98
C PRO A 55 16.22 -17.90 20.52
N LEU A 56 15.39 -17.14 21.24
CA LEU A 56 15.46 -17.06 22.71
C LEU A 56 14.68 -18.20 23.35
N ASP A 57 14.96 -18.45 24.64
CA ASP A 57 14.25 -19.44 25.44
C ASP A 57 12.73 -19.12 25.50
N PRO A 58 11.84 -20.05 25.09
CA PRO A 58 10.39 -19.88 25.17
C PRO A 58 9.86 -19.53 26.58
N ALA A 59 10.54 -19.99 27.64
CA ALA A 59 10.15 -19.70 29.03
C ALA A 59 10.57 -18.30 29.50
N ARG A 60 11.36 -17.57 28.71
CA ARG A 60 11.81 -16.22 29.04
C ARG A 60 10.62 -15.26 29.12
N LYS A 61 10.62 -14.43 30.16
CA LYS A 61 9.61 -13.39 30.37
C LYS A 61 9.67 -12.33 29.27
N CYS A 62 8.51 -11.94 28.77
CA CYS A 62 8.26 -10.90 27.79
C CYS A 62 7.25 -9.91 28.39
N TYR A 63 7.37 -8.63 28.08
CA TYR A 63 6.45 -7.61 28.56
C TYR A 63 5.80 -6.91 27.37
N ARG A 64 4.47 -6.93 27.31
CA ARG A 64 3.70 -6.23 26.28
C ARG A 64 3.11 -4.95 26.85
N MET A 65 3.33 -3.83 26.18
CA MET A 65 2.72 -2.55 26.52
C MET A 65 1.28 -2.49 25.98
N ILE A 66 0.31 -2.20 26.86
CA ILE A 66 -1.10 -2.01 26.52
C ILE A 66 -1.61 -0.79 27.29
N GLY A 67 -1.95 0.28 26.58
CA GLY A 67 -2.53 1.49 27.21
C GLY A 67 -1.66 2.10 28.32
N GLY A 68 -0.32 1.98 28.22
CA GLY A 68 0.62 2.47 29.23
C GLY A 68 0.94 1.49 30.36
N VAL A 69 0.32 0.31 30.40
CA VAL A 69 0.63 -0.76 31.37
C VAL A 69 1.43 -1.88 30.71
N LEU A 70 2.46 -2.38 31.37
CA LEU A 70 3.22 -3.56 30.94
C LEU A 70 2.57 -4.84 31.47
N VAL A 71 2.18 -5.72 30.57
CA VAL A 71 1.62 -7.04 30.89
C VAL A 71 2.71 -8.09 30.74
N GLU A 72 3.00 -8.83 31.81
CA GLU A 72 3.95 -9.95 31.79
C GLU A 72 3.36 -11.14 31.03
N ARG A 73 4.18 -11.71 30.15
CA ARG A 73 3.91 -12.88 29.31
C ARG A 73 5.20 -13.69 29.15
N THR A 74 5.14 -14.82 28.45
CA THR A 74 6.32 -15.57 28.01
C THR A 74 6.49 -15.47 26.50
N ILE A 75 7.69 -15.75 26.00
CA ILE A 75 7.92 -15.83 24.54
C ILE A 75 7.01 -16.89 23.91
N ALA A 76 6.79 -18.02 24.58
CA ALA A 76 5.87 -19.07 24.13
C ALA A 76 4.44 -18.58 23.90
N GLU A 77 3.96 -17.62 24.71
CA GLU A 77 2.63 -17.03 24.56
C GLU A 77 2.57 -15.90 23.51
N VAL A 78 3.65 -15.12 23.40
CA VAL A 78 3.69 -13.93 22.53
C VAL A 78 4.00 -14.28 21.08
N LEU A 79 4.94 -15.20 20.85
CA LEU A 79 5.41 -15.55 19.51
C LEU A 79 4.26 -15.96 18.55
N PRO A 80 3.30 -16.83 18.95
CA PRO A 80 2.18 -17.18 18.08
C PRO A 80 1.26 -16.00 17.76
N ALA A 81 1.12 -15.05 18.70
CA ALA A 81 0.29 -13.86 18.49
C ALA A 81 0.94 -12.90 17.48
N VAL A 82 2.25 -12.66 17.57
CA VAL A 82 2.99 -11.81 16.63
C VAL A 82 3.00 -12.45 15.23
N GLN A 83 3.16 -13.78 15.16
CA GLN A 83 3.13 -14.54 13.90
C GLN A 83 1.76 -14.45 13.22
N ARG A 84 0.67 -14.68 13.96
CA ARG A 84 -0.70 -14.56 13.43
C ARG A 84 -1.00 -13.15 12.91
N ASN A 85 -0.55 -12.12 13.65
CA ASN A 85 -0.74 -10.73 13.22
C ASN A 85 0.02 -10.45 11.91
N LYS A 86 1.26 -10.92 11.79
CA LYS A 86 2.06 -10.82 10.56
C LYS A 86 1.34 -11.47 9.37
N GLU A 87 0.81 -12.67 9.54
CA GLU A 87 0.06 -13.39 8.50
C GLU A 87 -1.21 -12.62 8.09
N GLY A 88 -1.93 -12.06 9.07
CA GLY A 88 -3.08 -11.18 8.82
C GLY A 88 -2.72 -9.92 8.02
N LEU A 89 -1.59 -9.28 8.36
CA LEU A 89 -1.09 -8.12 7.60
C LEU A 89 -0.76 -8.49 6.15
N GLN A 90 -0.11 -9.64 5.93
CA GLN A 90 0.19 -10.15 4.59
C GLN A 90 -1.07 -10.34 3.74
N GLU A 91 -2.12 -10.93 4.32
CA GLU A 91 -3.39 -11.15 3.63
C GLU A 91 -4.08 -9.81 3.28
N VAL A 92 -4.05 -8.84 4.20
CA VAL A 92 -4.63 -7.51 3.95
C VAL A 92 -3.85 -6.76 2.86
N ILE A 93 -2.52 -6.80 2.88
CA ILE A 93 -1.67 -6.19 1.85
C ILE A 93 -1.97 -6.80 0.48
N SER A 94 -2.09 -8.14 0.40
CA SER A 94 -2.43 -8.83 -0.84
C SER A 94 -3.79 -8.36 -1.39
N ARG A 95 -4.82 -8.27 -0.53
CA ARG A 95 -6.14 -7.77 -0.92
C ARG A 95 -6.12 -6.31 -1.39
N LEU A 96 -5.38 -5.44 -0.69
CA LEU A 96 -5.24 -4.03 -1.09
C LEU A 96 -4.47 -3.90 -2.41
N THR A 97 -3.47 -4.74 -2.64
CA THR A 97 -2.72 -4.77 -3.89
C THR A 97 -3.62 -5.18 -5.06
N GLU A 98 -4.46 -6.20 -4.88
CA GLU A 98 -5.45 -6.58 -5.90
C GLU A 98 -6.45 -5.45 -6.18
N ALA A 99 -6.94 -4.76 -5.13
CA ALA A 99 -7.83 -3.61 -5.29
C ALA A 99 -7.16 -2.46 -6.03
N LEU A 100 -5.88 -2.19 -5.73
CA LEU A 100 -5.07 -1.20 -6.41
C LEU A 100 -4.91 -1.53 -7.90
N GLN A 101 -4.66 -2.79 -8.26
CA GLN A 101 -4.56 -3.19 -9.67
C GLN A 101 -5.89 -3.03 -10.42
N LYS A 102 -7.02 -3.37 -9.78
CA LYS A 102 -8.35 -3.12 -10.36
C LYS A 102 -8.58 -1.63 -10.61
N LYS A 103 -8.21 -0.78 -9.65
CA LYS A 103 -8.32 0.69 -9.77
C LYS A 103 -7.41 1.27 -10.84
N LYS A 104 -6.19 0.77 -11.00
CA LYS A 104 -5.30 1.14 -12.12
C LYS A 104 -5.95 0.86 -13.47
N LYS A 105 -6.58 -0.31 -13.62
CA LYS A 105 -7.29 -0.67 -14.85
C LYS A 105 -8.50 0.24 -15.09
N GLU A 106 -9.28 0.52 -14.05
CA GLU A 106 -10.42 1.46 -14.12
C GLU A 106 -9.98 2.85 -14.60
N ILE A 107 -8.86 3.37 -14.06
CA ILE A 107 -8.28 4.65 -14.48
C ILE A 107 -7.85 4.61 -15.94
N ALA A 108 -7.14 3.56 -16.37
CA ALA A 108 -6.70 3.42 -17.76
C ALA A 108 -7.87 3.36 -18.75
N ASP A 109 -8.93 2.61 -18.41
CA ASP A 109 -10.15 2.52 -19.21
C ASP A 109 -10.87 3.88 -19.26
N TYR A 110 -10.89 4.62 -18.14
CA TYR A 110 -11.48 5.96 -18.04
C TYR A 110 -10.71 6.99 -18.89
N GLU A 111 -9.38 6.96 -18.84
CA GLU A 111 -8.50 7.82 -19.64
C GLU A 111 -8.66 7.55 -21.14
N ALA A 112 -8.76 6.28 -21.53
CA ALA A 112 -8.99 5.88 -22.91
C ALA A 112 -10.37 6.33 -23.42
N LYS A 113 -11.42 6.16 -22.61
CA LYS A 113 -12.80 6.52 -22.95
C LYS A 113 -12.96 8.02 -23.22
N TYR A 114 -12.36 8.87 -22.38
CA TYR A 114 -12.50 10.32 -22.47
C TYR A 114 -11.31 11.04 -23.11
N LYS A 115 -10.32 10.30 -23.62
CA LYS A 115 -9.09 10.83 -24.24
C LYS A 115 -8.41 11.88 -23.36
N ILE A 116 -8.37 11.62 -22.05
CA ILE A 116 -7.79 12.53 -21.06
C ILE A 116 -6.31 12.69 -21.40
N ARG A 117 -5.90 13.90 -21.75
CA ARG A 117 -4.48 14.23 -21.97
C ARG A 117 -3.92 14.77 -20.66
N ILE A 118 -3.22 13.91 -19.93
CA ILE A 118 -2.43 14.33 -18.77
C ILE A 118 -1.35 15.29 -19.29
N ARG A 119 -1.36 16.54 -18.80
CA ARG A 119 -0.23 17.45 -19.02
C ARG A 119 0.95 16.87 -18.24
N LYS A 120 2.06 16.61 -18.95
CA LYS A 120 3.28 15.91 -18.55
C LYS A 120 3.99 16.38 -17.26
N GLY A 121 3.44 17.31 -16.49
CA GLY A 121 3.99 17.76 -15.19
C GLY A 121 3.56 16.91 -13.99
N ASP A 122 2.52 16.07 -14.15
CA ASP A 122 1.93 15.30 -13.05
C ASP A 122 2.45 13.85 -12.95
N ASP A 123 3.10 13.34 -14.01
CA ASP A 123 3.69 12.00 -14.10
C ASP A 123 5.03 11.89 -13.33
N GLU A 124 5.72 13.01 -13.08
CA GLU A 124 7.02 13.00 -12.40
C GLU A 124 6.92 12.53 -10.94
N ILE A 125 5.77 12.72 -10.31
CA ILE A 125 5.51 12.28 -8.92
C ILE A 125 5.48 10.75 -8.81
N GLN A 126 5.07 10.03 -9.87
CA GLN A 126 5.01 8.56 -9.85
C GLN A 126 6.36 7.89 -10.13
N LYS A 127 7.30 8.57 -10.80
CA LYS A 127 8.65 8.04 -11.06
C LYS A 127 9.68 8.36 -9.98
N GLU A 128 9.44 9.36 -9.13
CA GLU A 128 10.32 9.65 -7.99
C GLU A 128 10.20 8.65 -6.84
N GLY A 129 9.06 7.96 -6.71
CA GLY A 129 8.86 6.92 -5.69
C GLY A 129 9.74 5.68 -5.89
N GLU A 130 10.12 5.35 -7.13
CA GLU A 130 10.98 4.20 -7.46
C GLU A 130 12.50 4.54 -7.44
N ARG A 131 12.91 5.81 -7.24
CA ARG A 131 14.33 6.21 -7.26
C ARG A 131 14.96 6.54 -5.91
N LYS A 132 14.22 6.37 -4.80
CA LYS A 132 14.76 6.58 -3.44
C LYS A 132 14.76 5.31 -2.57
N GLU A 133 15.07 4.15 -3.14
CA GLU A 133 15.68 3.06 -2.39
C GLU A 133 17.20 3.15 -2.53
N GLY A 134 17.83 3.94 -1.67
CA GLY A 134 19.27 4.18 -1.77
C GLY A 134 19.89 5.05 -0.69
N SER A 135 19.31 5.14 0.51
CA SER A 135 20.07 5.60 1.68
C SER A 135 19.60 4.84 2.91
N ALA A 136 20.12 3.62 3.06
CA ALA A 136 20.13 2.93 4.34
C ALA A 136 20.85 3.83 5.36
N GLN A 137 20.08 4.55 6.18
CA GLN A 137 20.62 5.24 7.33
C GLN A 137 20.82 4.20 8.43
N GLY A 138 21.94 3.46 8.30
CA GLY A 138 22.37 2.44 9.22
C GLY A 138 22.64 3.05 10.60
N VAL A 139 22.03 2.48 11.62
CA VAL A 139 22.45 2.67 13.01
C VAL A 139 23.60 1.70 13.27
N LEU A 140 24.83 2.20 13.15
CA LEU A 140 26.04 1.52 13.61
C LEU A 140 26.20 1.79 15.11
N VAL A 141 25.89 0.81 15.94
CA VAL A 141 26.27 0.83 17.37
C VAL A 141 27.59 0.06 17.49
N GLY A 142 28.69 0.78 17.68
CA GLY A 142 30.00 0.18 17.93
C GLY A 142 30.12 -0.34 19.37
N PRO A 143 30.94 -1.38 19.63
CA PRO A 143 31.15 -1.90 20.97
C PRO A 143 32.05 -0.96 21.79
N ALA A 144 31.65 -0.69 23.04
CA ALA A 144 32.50 -0.19 24.11
C ALA A 144 32.29 -1.08 25.34
#